data_AF-A0A9F2NVE7-F1
#
_entry.id   AF-A0A9F2NVE7-F1
#
_cell.length_a   1.000
_cell.length_b   1.000
_cell.length_c   1.000
_cell.angle_alpha   90.00
_cell.angle_beta   90.00
_cell.angle_gamma   90.00
#
_symmetry.space_group_name_H-M   'P 1'
#
loop_
_entity.id
_entity.type
_entity.pdbx_description
1 polymer ?
#
loop_
_entity_poly.entity_id
_entity_poly.type
_entity_poly.pdbx_seq_one_letter_code
_entity_poly.pdbx_strand_id
1 'polypeptide(L)'
;MEEGVSCPTPAPKLAPPIRRSQDIHDERSKLVNEYACRVLELLGMGHRLFVPRLLATSKEDLLQADFEGALKFFRVQLPKRYRAEENARRLMEQACNVKVPTKKLKKYEREYQMMRENQLQQEDPLDRYKRENRRLQEASMRLEQENDDLAHELVTSKIALRNDLDQAEDKADVLNKELLLTKQKLVETEEEKRKQEEETAQLKEIFRKQLEKAESEIKKTSAIIAEYKQICSQLSSRLEKQQVASKEELEVVKGKVMTCKHCSEIFSKEGTLKVPAAKESSGEDTDDEKDALKKQLREMELDLAQTKLQLVEAKCKIQELEHQRGALMSEIQTAKNSWFSKTLNSIKTATGTQPLQQPQLSSSPKEGST
;
A
#
# COMPACT_ATOMS: atom_id res chain seq x y z
N MET A 1 70.75 -26.76 -7.96
CA MET A 1 70.63 -27.13 -9.38
C MET A 1 69.43 -26.36 -9.88
N GLU A 2 69.65 -25.18 -10.48
CA GLU A 2 69.98 -25.03 -11.93
C GLU A 2 68.78 -25.54 -12.75
N GLU A 3 68.11 -24.87 -13.68
CA GLU A 3 68.19 -23.62 -14.46
C GLU A 3 66.74 -23.46 -15.01
N GLY A 4 66.17 -22.30 -15.36
CA GLY A 4 66.61 -21.38 -16.41
C GLY A 4 65.78 -21.55 -17.71
N VAL A 5 64.80 -20.64 -17.87
CA VAL A 5 64.35 -19.98 -19.14
C VAL A 5 63.58 -20.77 -20.22
N SER A 6 62.38 -20.27 -20.56
CA SER A 6 61.88 -20.17 -21.96
C SER A 6 60.72 -19.16 -22.06
N CYS A 7 60.90 -18.12 -22.88
CA CYS A 7 59.93 -17.04 -23.19
C CYS A 7 58.65 -17.53 -23.90
N PRO A 8 57.51 -16.83 -23.77
CA PRO A 8 56.35 -17.04 -24.63
C PRO A 8 56.35 -16.11 -25.86
N THR A 9 55.96 -16.71 -26.99
CA THR A 9 55.76 -16.17 -28.34
C THR A 9 54.60 -15.16 -28.42
N PRO A 10 54.53 -14.31 -29.48
CA PRO A 10 53.82 -13.04 -29.47
C PRO A 10 52.32 -13.10 -29.77
N ALA A 11 51.58 -12.14 -29.21
CA ALA A 11 50.17 -11.86 -29.47
C ALA A 11 49.95 -11.32 -30.91
N PRO A 12 48.78 -11.58 -31.53
CA PRO A 12 48.44 -11.12 -32.87
C PRO A 12 48.19 -9.60 -32.91
N LYS A 13 48.69 -8.96 -33.97
CA LYS A 13 48.62 -7.52 -34.24
C LYS A 13 47.18 -7.05 -34.44
N LEU A 14 46.74 -6.05 -33.66
CA LEU A 14 45.54 -5.24 -33.90
C LEU A 14 45.83 -4.23 -35.04
N ALA A 15 44.96 -4.20 -36.06
CA ALA A 15 45.01 -3.22 -37.14
C ALA A 15 44.44 -1.85 -36.70
N PRO A 16 44.90 -0.72 -37.28
CA PRO A 16 44.41 0.62 -36.95
C PRO A 16 42.99 0.88 -37.51
N PRO A 17 42.18 1.74 -36.86
CA PRO A 17 40.81 1.98 -37.27
C PRO A 17 40.75 2.84 -38.54
N ILE A 18 40.07 2.32 -39.56
CA ILE A 18 39.73 3.03 -40.80
C ILE A 18 38.68 4.11 -40.47
N ARG A 19 39.05 5.39 -40.51
CA ARG A 19 38.08 6.49 -40.48
C ARG A 19 37.23 6.44 -41.76
N ARG A 20 35.90 6.40 -41.62
CA ARG A 20 34.95 6.34 -42.74
C ARG A 20 34.96 7.67 -43.49
N SER A 21 34.94 7.62 -44.83
CA SER A 21 34.91 8.79 -45.72
C SER A 21 33.78 9.79 -45.46
N GLN A 22 32.74 9.39 -44.73
CA GLN A 22 31.66 10.25 -44.26
C GLN A 22 32.15 11.34 -43.29
N ASP A 23 33.04 11.02 -42.34
CA ASP A 23 33.54 11.96 -41.34
C ASP A 23 34.40 13.07 -41.95
N ILE A 24 35.16 12.75 -43.00
CA ILE A 24 36.00 13.71 -43.73
C ILE A 24 35.13 14.68 -44.54
N HIS A 25 34.01 14.19 -45.09
CA HIS A 25 33.06 15.01 -45.85
C HIS A 25 32.23 15.93 -44.94
N ASP A 26 31.94 15.49 -43.71
CA ASP A 26 31.26 16.28 -42.69
C ASP A 26 32.19 17.33 -42.04
N GLU A 27 33.46 17.01 -41.78
CA GLU A 27 34.44 18.01 -41.34
C GLU A 27 34.69 19.05 -42.42
N ARG A 28 34.82 18.65 -43.70
CA ARG A 28 34.98 19.59 -44.81
C ARG A 28 33.74 20.48 -44.99
N SER A 29 32.53 19.92 -44.81
CA SER A 29 31.28 20.69 -44.84
C SER A 29 31.17 21.67 -43.66
N LYS A 30 31.59 21.26 -42.45
CA LYS A 30 31.62 22.14 -41.26
C LYS A 30 32.62 23.27 -41.43
N LEU A 31 33.83 22.99 -41.91
CA LEU A 31 34.87 23.97 -42.17
C LEU A 31 34.43 24.98 -43.25
N VAL A 32 33.78 24.49 -44.30
CA VAL A 32 33.19 25.32 -45.36
C VAL A 32 32.08 26.23 -44.82
N ASN A 33 31.22 25.71 -43.95
CA ASN A 33 30.14 26.48 -43.34
C ASN A 33 30.69 27.54 -42.36
N GLU A 34 31.75 27.22 -41.64
CA GLU A 34 32.49 28.14 -40.77
C GLU A 34 33.19 29.25 -41.58
N TYR A 35 33.78 28.93 -42.73
CA TYR A 35 34.34 29.92 -43.66
C TYR A 35 33.26 30.82 -44.28
N ALA A 36 32.12 30.26 -44.67
CA ALA A 36 30.99 31.04 -45.18
C ALA A 36 30.42 31.97 -44.10
N CYS A 37 30.32 31.51 -42.85
CA CYS A 37 29.98 32.34 -41.70
C CYS A 37 31.03 33.44 -41.45
N ARG A 38 32.33 33.13 -41.53
CA ARG A 38 33.42 34.11 -41.42
C ARG A 38 33.42 35.15 -42.53
N VAL A 39 33.06 34.79 -43.77
CA VAL A 39 32.90 35.74 -44.88
C VAL A 39 31.69 36.65 -44.63
N LEU A 40 30.61 36.15 -44.05
CA LEU A 40 29.44 36.94 -43.64
C LEU A 40 29.73 37.84 -42.42
N GLU A 41 30.58 37.39 -41.48
CA GLU A 41 31.09 38.20 -40.36
C GLU A 41 32.09 39.28 -40.85
N LEU A 42 32.96 38.94 -41.80
CA LEU A 42 33.87 39.89 -42.48
C LEU A 42 33.10 40.89 -43.34
N LEU A 43 31.98 40.48 -43.94
CA LEU A 43 31.03 41.41 -44.54
C LEU A 43 30.57 42.42 -43.49
N GLY A 44 30.17 41.95 -42.29
CA GLY A 44 29.82 42.76 -41.11
C GLY A 44 30.81 43.87 -40.72
N MET A 45 32.11 43.63 -40.91
CA MET A 45 33.17 44.60 -40.56
C MET A 45 33.84 45.28 -41.78
N GLY A 46 33.57 44.79 -43.01
CA GLY A 46 34.23 45.19 -44.26
C GLY A 46 33.29 45.62 -45.39
N HIS A 47 32.00 45.88 -45.11
CA HIS A 47 30.93 46.18 -46.08
C HIS A 47 31.34 47.10 -47.24
N ARG A 48 32.21 48.09 -46.98
CA ARG A 48 32.65 49.08 -47.97
C ARG A 48 33.35 48.48 -49.19
N LEU A 49 34.03 47.35 -49.06
CA LEU A 49 34.81 46.73 -50.15
C LEU A 49 34.05 45.59 -50.84
N PHE A 50 33.31 44.79 -50.06
CA PHE A 50 32.69 43.56 -50.56
C PHE A 50 31.33 43.78 -51.21
N VAL A 51 30.50 44.71 -50.70
CA VAL A 51 29.14 44.92 -51.23
C VAL A 51 29.14 45.36 -52.70
N PRO A 52 29.96 46.35 -53.14
CA PRO A 52 30.02 46.72 -54.55
C PRO A 52 30.44 45.55 -55.44
N ARG A 53 31.33 44.67 -54.96
CA ARG A 53 31.78 43.52 -55.74
C ARG A 53 30.73 42.42 -55.82
N LEU A 54 30.04 42.13 -54.71
CA LEU A 54 28.91 41.19 -54.69
C LEU A 54 27.82 41.61 -55.67
N LEU A 55 27.44 42.89 -55.65
CA LEU A 55 26.44 43.44 -56.56
C LEU A 55 26.91 43.41 -58.02
N ALA A 56 28.19 43.69 -58.28
CA ALA A 56 28.74 43.62 -59.64
C ALA A 56 28.74 42.18 -60.20
N THR A 57 29.12 41.19 -59.38
CA THR A 57 29.16 39.78 -59.79
C THR A 57 27.75 39.20 -59.97
N SER A 58 26.77 39.68 -59.21
CA SER A 58 25.38 39.24 -59.28
C SER A 58 24.48 40.17 -60.10
N LYS A 59 25.06 41.11 -60.84
CA LYS A 59 24.33 42.16 -61.56
C LYS A 59 23.32 41.58 -62.55
N GLU A 60 23.72 40.62 -63.37
CA GLU A 60 22.85 40.06 -64.40
C GLU A 60 21.65 39.30 -63.80
N ASP A 61 21.88 38.57 -62.70
CA ASP A 61 20.79 37.88 -61.98
C ASP A 61 19.82 38.87 -61.31
N LEU A 62 20.33 39.97 -60.78
CA LEU A 62 19.52 41.01 -60.13
C LEU A 62 18.74 41.85 -61.14
N LEU A 63 19.29 42.09 -62.34
CA LEU A 63 18.61 42.83 -63.40
C LEU A 63 17.46 42.05 -64.04
N GLN A 64 17.51 40.71 -63.97
CA GLN A 64 16.45 39.83 -64.47
C GLN A 64 15.37 39.52 -63.41
N ALA A 65 15.58 39.93 -62.15
CA ALA A 65 14.67 39.68 -61.05
C ALA A 65 13.69 40.85 -60.81
N ASP A 66 12.46 40.53 -60.40
CA ASP A 66 11.53 41.51 -59.83
C ASP A 66 11.86 41.81 -58.35
N PHE A 67 11.08 42.68 -57.69
CA PHE A 67 11.36 43.09 -56.31
C PHE A 67 11.42 41.90 -55.33
N GLU A 68 10.47 40.97 -55.44
CA GLU A 68 10.43 39.78 -54.59
C GLU A 68 11.57 38.79 -54.92
N GLY A 69 11.83 38.59 -56.21
CA GLY A 69 12.92 37.76 -56.73
C GLY A 69 14.30 38.27 -56.27
N ALA A 70 14.51 39.58 -56.26
CA ALA A 70 15.75 40.20 -55.75
C ALA A 70 15.92 39.94 -54.24
N LEU A 71 14.87 40.10 -53.43
CA LEU A 71 14.93 39.80 -52.00
C LEU A 71 15.20 38.31 -51.74
N LYS A 72 14.57 37.42 -52.50
CA LYS A 72 14.80 35.96 -52.43
C LYS A 72 16.22 35.61 -52.87
N PHE A 73 16.75 36.27 -53.90
CA PHE A 73 18.12 36.11 -54.37
C PHE A 73 19.12 36.42 -53.25
N PHE A 74 19.00 37.58 -52.60
CA PHE A 74 19.88 37.97 -51.48
C PHE A 74 19.77 37.02 -50.27
N ARG A 75 18.56 36.58 -49.91
CA ARG A 75 18.34 35.71 -48.75
C ARG A 75 18.78 34.27 -48.97
N VAL A 76 18.64 33.75 -50.19
CA VAL A 76 18.74 32.30 -50.45
C VAL A 76 19.81 31.95 -51.47
N GLN A 77 19.88 32.63 -52.61
CA GLN A 77 20.77 32.24 -53.70
C GLN A 77 22.20 32.77 -53.49
N LEU A 78 22.33 34.03 -53.08
CA LEU A 78 23.62 34.67 -52.86
C LEU A 78 24.46 33.93 -51.80
N PRO A 79 23.92 33.53 -50.63
CA PRO A 79 24.70 32.76 -49.64
C PRO A 79 25.10 31.38 -50.16
N LYS A 80 24.24 30.72 -50.96
CA LYS A 80 24.54 29.40 -51.55
C LYS A 80 25.73 29.44 -52.50
N ARG A 81 25.88 30.50 -53.30
CA ARG A 81 26.96 30.63 -54.30
C ARG A 81 28.36 30.71 -53.71
N TYR A 82 28.48 31.29 -52.51
CA TYR A 82 29.75 31.46 -51.81
C TYR A 82 29.99 30.43 -50.71
N ARG A 83 29.19 29.35 -50.67
CA ARG A 83 29.54 28.17 -49.86
C ARG A 83 30.80 27.49 -50.37
N ALA A 84 31.07 27.48 -51.68
CA ALA A 84 32.32 26.90 -52.18
C ALA A 84 33.53 27.78 -51.83
N GLU A 85 34.58 27.20 -51.24
CA GLU A 85 35.77 27.90 -50.77
C GLU A 85 36.47 28.71 -51.88
N GLU A 86 36.56 28.14 -53.08
CA GLU A 86 37.18 28.80 -54.23
C GLU A 86 36.40 30.06 -54.67
N ASN A 87 35.07 30.00 -54.68
CA ASN A 87 34.23 31.14 -55.02
C ASN A 87 34.35 32.25 -53.97
N ALA A 88 34.43 31.88 -52.69
CA ALA A 88 34.63 32.82 -51.59
C ALA A 88 36.02 33.49 -51.67
N ARG A 89 37.09 32.71 -51.90
CA ARG A 89 38.46 33.23 -52.05
C ARG A 89 38.58 34.19 -53.23
N ARG A 90 37.98 33.84 -54.38
CA ARG A 90 37.93 34.70 -55.56
C ARG A 90 37.17 36.00 -55.30
N LEU A 91 36.06 35.94 -54.56
CA LEU A 91 35.33 37.15 -54.14
C LEU A 91 36.21 38.05 -53.26
N MET A 92 36.95 37.47 -52.31
CA MET A 92 37.83 38.22 -51.42
C MET A 92 38.94 38.93 -52.19
N GLU A 93 39.64 38.24 -53.08
CA GLU A 93 40.69 38.82 -53.91
C GLU A 93 40.16 39.96 -54.78
N GLN A 94 39.00 39.77 -55.41
CA GLN A 94 38.38 40.79 -56.24
C GLN A 94 37.86 41.99 -55.44
N ALA A 95 37.36 41.78 -54.22
CA ALA A 95 36.89 42.85 -53.34
C ALA A 95 38.04 43.73 -52.84
N CYS A 96 39.21 43.15 -52.55
CA CYS A 96 40.42 43.91 -52.18
C CYS A 96 40.91 44.82 -53.30
N ASN A 97 40.61 44.50 -54.56
CA ASN A 97 40.94 45.33 -55.72
C ASN A 97 39.96 46.49 -55.95
N VAL A 98 38.83 46.55 -55.23
CA VAL A 98 37.86 47.64 -55.34
C VAL A 98 38.33 48.84 -54.52
N LYS A 99 38.73 49.92 -55.20
CA LYS A 99 39.00 51.21 -54.54
C LYS A 99 37.71 52.00 -54.38
N VAL A 100 37.17 52.08 -53.16
CA VAL A 100 36.09 53.01 -52.83
C VAL A 100 36.67 54.36 -52.41
N PRO A 101 36.55 55.43 -53.21
CA PRO A 101 37.18 56.71 -52.88
C PRO A 101 36.50 57.34 -51.67
N THR A 102 37.24 57.51 -50.57
CA THR A 102 36.75 58.09 -49.31
C THR A 102 36.15 59.50 -49.49
N LYS A 103 36.66 60.28 -50.45
CA LYS A 103 36.10 61.59 -50.82
C LYS A 103 34.68 61.51 -51.39
N LYS A 104 34.36 60.50 -52.21
CA LYS A 104 33.00 60.28 -52.74
C LYS A 104 32.05 59.83 -51.63
N LEU A 105 32.51 58.95 -50.75
CA LEU A 105 31.70 58.49 -49.62
C LEU A 105 31.33 59.63 -48.66
N LYS A 106 32.30 60.49 -48.32
CA LYS A 106 32.05 61.71 -47.52
C LYS A 106 31.12 62.70 -48.22
N LYS A 107 31.12 62.74 -49.56
CA LYS A 107 30.17 63.54 -50.33
C LYS A 107 28.74 62.97 -50.20
N TYR A 108 28.56 61.66 -50.41
CA TYR A 108 27.25 61.02 -50.25
C TYR A 108 26.71 61.09 -48.83
N GLU A 109 27.57 60.99 -47.82
CA GLU A 109 27.19 61.20 -46.43
C GLU A 109 26.62 62.60 -46.18
N ARG A 110 27.28 63.65 -46.69
CA ARG A 110 26.79 65.03 -46.59
C ARG A 110 25.51 65.25 -47.39
N GLU A 111 25.42 64.71 -48.60
CA GLU A 111 24.20 64.80 -49.42
C GLU A 111 23.01 64.10 -48.75
N TYR A 112 23.24 62.94 -48.13
CA TYR A 112 22.23 62.23 -47.37
C TYR A 112 21.76 63.03 -46.15
N GLN A 113 22.69 63.59 -45.38
CA GLN A 113 22.37 64.45 -44.23
C GLN A 113 21.56 65.68 -44.66
N MET A 114 22.00 66.37 -45.71
CA MET A 114 21.32 67.54 -46.25
C MET A 114 19.92 67.20 -46.79
N MET A 115 19.76 66.06 -47.48
CA MET A 115 18.45 65.58 -47.92
C MET A 115 17.53 65.31 -46.73
N ARG A 116 18.04 64.67 -45.68
CA ARG A 116 17.27 64.36 -44.46
C ARG A 116 16.85 65.63 -43.71
N GLU A 117 17.73 66.60 -43.61
CA GLU A 117 17.46 67.89 -42.97
C GLU A 117 16.43 68.70 -43.78
N ASN A 118 16.57 68.73 -45.10
CA ASN A 118 15.61 69.40 -45.99
C ASN A 118 14.23 68.72 -45.96
N GLN A 119 14.17 67.38 -45.92
CA GLN A 119 12.91 66.64 -45.72
C GLN A 119 12.25 67.00 -44.39
N LEU A 120 13.03 67.17 -43.32
CA LEU A 120 12.52 67.56 -42.01
C LEU A 120 12.04 69.02 -41.97
N GLN A 121 12.71 69.92 -42.69
CA GLN A 121 12.33 71.33 -42.80
C GLN A 121 11.11 71.56 -43.71
N GLN A 122 10.86 70.67 -44.68
CA GLN A 122 9.68 70.73 -45.55
C GLN A 122 8.40 70.21 -44.87
N GLU A 123 8.52 69.42 -43.81
CA GLU A 123 7.35 68.94 -43.07
C GLU A 123 6.78 70.07 -42.18
N ASP A 124 5.48 70.37 -42.31
CA ASP A 124 4.81 71.36 -41.47
C ASP A 124 4.94 70.93 -39.99
N PRO A 125 5.55 71.76 -39.11
CA PRO A 125 5.65 71.47 -37.69
C PRO A 125 4.33 71.05 -37.07
N LEU A 126 3.21 71.66 -37.49
CA LEU A 126 1.88 71.36 -36.94
C LEU A 126 1.42 69.95 -37.30
N ASP A 127 1.66 69.49 -38.53
CA ASP A 127 1.28 68.15 -38.97
C ASP A 127 2.13 67.07 -38.31
N ARG A 128 3.41 67.35 -38.09
CA ARG A 128 4.30 66.50 -37.29
C ARG A 128 3.76 66.34 -35.86
N TYR A 129 3.42 67.45 -35.19
CA TYR A 129 2.90 67.40 -33.81
C TYR A 129 1.53 66.70 -33.74
N LYS A 130 0.63 66.92 -34.71
CA LYS A 130 -0.65 66.21 -34.77
C LYS A 130 -0.47 64.69 -34.91
N ARG A 131 0.47 64.25 -35.75
CA ARG A 131 0.77 62.82 -35.92
C ARG A 131 1.34 62.21 -34.64
N GLU A 132 2.27 62.92 -33.99
CA GLU A 132 2.84 62.45 -32.73
C GLU A 132 1.81 62.41 -31.61
N ASN A 133 0.96 63.43 -31.49
CA ASN A 133 -0.11 63.45 -30.49
C ASN A 133 -1.11 62.32 -30.71
N ARG A 134 -1.49 62.04 -31.97
CA ARG A 134 -2.32 60.88 -32.30
C ARG A 134 -1.66 59.56 -31.88
N ARG A 135 -0.37 59.39 -32.18
CA ARG A 135 0.40 58.21 -31.79
C ARG A 135 0.45 58.04 -30.26
N LEU A 136 0.64 59.13 -29.53
CA LEU A 136 0.66 59.12 -28.06
C LEU A 136 -0.72 58.81 -27.48
N GLN A 137 -1.79 59.35 -28.07
CA GLN A 137 -3.17 59.03 -27.67
C GLN A 137 -3.50 57.56 -27.91
N GLU A 138 -3.15 57.01 -29.07
CA GLU A 138 -3.31 55.58 -29.39
C GLU A 138 -2.52 54.70 -28.41
N ALA A 139 -1.28 55.10 -28.07
CA ALA A 139 -0.48 54.39 -27.08
C ALA A 139 -1.08 54.47 -25.67
N SER A 140 -1.62 55.63 -25.26
CA SER A 140 -2.29 55.81 -23.96
C SER A 140 -3.52 54.91 -23.86
N MET A 141 -4.39 54.92 -24.87
CA MET A 141 -5.60 54.07 -24.88
C MET A 141 -5.24 52.58 -24.81
N ARG A 142 -4.19 52.15 -25.51
CA ARG A 142 -3.71 50.77 -25.43
C ARG A 142 -3.23 50.41 -24.02
N LEU A 143 -2.43 51.29 -23.41
CA LEU A 143 -1.92 51.07 -22.05
C LEU A 143 -3.03 51.09 -20.99
N GLU A 144 -4.03 51.94 -21.16
CA GLU A 144 -5.23 51.99 -20.32
C GLU A 144 -6.00 50.66 -20.42
N GLN A 145 -6.23 50.15 -21.63
CA GLN A 145 -6.87 48.86 -21.83
C GLN A 145 -6.06 47.70 -21.21
N GLU A 146 -4.74 47.67 -21.44
CA GLU A 146 -3.87 46.65 -20.82
C GLU A 146 -3.89 46.76 -19.29
N ASN A 147 -3.99 47.97 -18.73
CA ASN A 147 -4.12 48.17 -17.29
C ASN A 147 -5.45 47.62 -16.76
N ASP A 148 -6.55 47.92 -17.44
CA ASP A 148 -7.89 47.45 -17.08
C ASP A 148 -7.98 45.93 -17.14
N ASP A 149 -7.43 45.31 -18.19
CA ASP A 149 -7.37 43.85 -18.35
C ASP A 149 -6.56 43.21 -17.20
N LEU A 150 -5.37 43.76 -16.89
CA LEU A 150 -4.55 43.29 -15.77
C LEU A 150 -5.25 43.47 -14.42
N ALA A 151 -5.96 44.58 -14.22
CA ALA A 151 -6.75 44.81 -13.00
C ALA A 151 -7.88 43.79 -12.87
N HIS A 152 -8.60 43.49 -13.96
CA HIS A 152 -9.63 42.48 -13.99
C HIS A 152 -9.10 41.07 -13.72
N GLU A 153 -7.97 40.69 -14.34
CA GLU A 153 -7.31 39.40 -14.08
C GLU A 153 -6.87 39.30 -12.61
N LEU A 154 -6.28 40.36 -12.05
CA LEU A 154 -5.84 40.40 -10.66
C LEU A 154 -7.01 40.22 -9.69
N VAL A 155 -8.11 40.94 -9.92
CA VAL A 155 -9.32 40.81 -9.09
C VAL A 155 -9.91 39.41 -9.20
N THR A 156 -10.01 38.86 -10.41
CA THR A 156 -10.54 37.52 -10.66
C THR A 156 -9.70 36.45 -9.98
N SER A 157 -8.38 36.53 -10.15
CA SER A 157 -7.42 35.63 -9.50
C SER A 157 -7.48 35.74 -7.98
N LYS A 158 -7.59 36.96 -7.44
CA LYS A 158 -7.71 37.18 -5.99
C LYS A 158 -8.99 36.57 -5.42
N ILE A 159 -10.13 36.70 -6.12
CA ILE A 159 -11.39 36.07 -5.70
C ILE A 159 -11.27 34.54 -5.73
N ALA A 160 -10.69 33.98 -6.80
CA ALA A 160 -10.47 32.54 -6.91
C ALA A 160 -9.59 32.00 -5.77
N LEU A 161 -8.45 32.64 -5.51
CA LEU A 161 -7.55 32.26 -4.42
C LEU A 161 -8.20 32.39 -3.04
N ARG A 162 -9.08 33.39 -2.84
CA ARG A 162 -9.83 33.52 -1.59
C ARG A 162 -10.80 32.36 -1.42
N ASN A 163 -11.53 31.99 -2.47
CA ASN A 163 -12.44 30.85 -2.44
C ASN A 163 -11.70 29.52 -2.20
N ASP A 164 -10.50 29.35 -2.78
CA ASP A 164 -9.67 28.17 -2.56
C ASP A 164 -9.14 28.11 -1.12
N LEU A 165 -8.76 29.26 -0.55
CA LEU A 165 -8.36 29.39 0.84
C LEU A 165 -9.52 29.04 1.78
N ASP A 166 -10.70 29.62 1.58
CA ASP A 166 -11.89 29.36 2.40
C ASP A 166 -12.25 27.85 2.34
N GLN A 167 -12.19 27.22 1.14
CA GLN A 167 -12.38 25.76 1.01
C GLN A 167 -11.31 24.92 1.73
N ALA A 168 -10.06 25.38 1.75
CA ALA A 168 -8.99 24.69 2.47
C ALA A 168 -9.16 24.81 3.98
N GLU A 169 -9.59 25.97 4.47
CA GLU A 169 -9.94 26.21 5.88
C GLU A 169 -11.11 25.31 6.32
N ASP A 170 -12.21 25.26 5.55
CA ASP A 170 -13.35 24.37 5.83
C ASP A 170 -12.94 22.88 5.89
N LYS A 171 -12.09 22.44 4.95
CA LYS A 171 -11.56 21.06 4.94
C LYS A 171 -10.70 20.79 6.17
N ALA A 172 -9.85 21.72 6.58
CA ALA A 172 -9.03 21.58 7.77
C ALA A 172 -9.90 21.46 9.03
N ASP A 173 -10.97 22.24 9.12
CA ASP A 173 -11.92 22.19 10.24
C ASP A 173 -12.68 20.86 10.31
N VAL A 174 -13.12 20.32 9.16
CA VAL A 174 -13.75 19.00 9.08
C VAL A 174 -12.78 17.91 9.51
N LEU A 175 -11.56 17.90 8.96
CA LEU A 175 -10.54 16.90 9.32
C LEU A 175 -10.17 16.98 10.80
N ASN A 176 -10.09 18.18 11.38
CA ASN A 176 -9.80 18.35 12.79
C ASN A 176 -10.93 17.80 13.69
N LYS A 177 -12.19 18.00 13.30
CA LYS A 177 -13.35 17.40 13.98
C LYS A 177 -13.33 15.87 13.89
N GLU A 178 -13.08 15.31 12.71
CA GLU A 178 -12.98 13.86 12.50
C GLU A 178 -11.83 13.25 13.30
N LEU A 179 -10.68 13.92 13.34
CA LEU A 179 -9.52 13.51 14.13
C LEU A 179 -9.87 13.47 15.62
N LEU A 180 -10.56 14.50 16.13
CA LEU A 180 -10.97 14.55 17.53
C LEU A 180 -11.94 13.41 17.87
N LEU A 181 -12.94 13.17 17.02
CA LEU A 181 -13.89 12.07 17.19
C LEU A 181 -13.19 10.70 17.15
N THR A 182 -12.21 10.54 16.27
CA THR A 182 -11.42 9.29 16.16
C THR A 182 -10.55 9.08 17.39
N LYS A 183 -9.90 10.14 17.89
CA LYS A 183 -9.13 10.10 19.14
C LYS A 183 -10.01 9.73 20.33
N GLN A 184 -11.20 10.31 20.43
CA GLN A 184 -12.13 9.98 21.51
C GLN A 184 -12.54 8.50 21.45
N LYS A 185 -12.94 8.00 20.27
CA LYS A 185 -13.30 6.58 20.10
C LYS A 185 -12.13 5.64 20.41
N LEU A 186 -10.91 6.04 20.08
CA LEU A 186 -9.71 5.27 20.40
C LEU A 186 -9.54 5.15 21.91
N VAL A 187 -9.64 6.26 22.64
CA VAL A 187 -9.56 6.27 24.11
C VAL A 187 -10.65 5.39 24.72
N GLU A 188 -11.90 5.53 24.29
CA GLU A 188 -13.02 4.71 24.76
C GLU A 188 -12.76 3.20 24.50
N THR A 189 -12.20 2.87 23.34
CA THR A 189 -11.86 1.47 22.99
C THR A 189 -10.68 0.94 23.81
N GLU A 190 -9.67 1.76 24.08
CA GLU A 190 -8.52 1.41 24.92
C GLU A 190 -8.95 1.20 26.38
N GLU A 191 -9.85 2.02 26.90
CA GLU A 191 -10.41 1.87 28.24
C GLU A 191 -11.24 0.58 28.37
N GLU A 192 -12.10 0.29 27.38
CA GLU A 192 -12.88 -0.95 27.36
C GLU A 192 -11.97 -2.18 27.25
N LYS A 193 -10.92 -2.12 26.43
CA LYS A 193 -9.92 -3.19 26.36
C LYS A 193 -9.22 -3.38 27.71
N ARG A 194 -8.82 -2.30 28.38
CA ARG A 194 -8.19 -2.38 29.71
C ARG A 194 -9.12 -3.05 30.71
N LYS A 195 -10.41 -2.68 30.72
CA LYS A 195 -11.42 -3.30 31.58
C LYS A 195 -11.59 -4.79 31.29
N GLN A 196 -11.65 -5.20 30.01
CA GLN A 196 -11.73 -6.61 29.63
C GLN A 196 -10.48 -7.40 30.04
N GLU A 197 -9.29 -6.79 29.95
CA GLU A 197 -8.05 -7.39 30.43
C GLU A 197 -8.07 -7.58 31.96
N GLU A 198 -8.57 -6.59 32.71
CA GLU A 198 -8.76 -6.68 34.16
C GLU A 198 -9.76 -7.79 34.54
N GLU A 199 -10.93 -7.85 33.88
CA GLU A 199 -11.92 -8.92 34.08
C GLU A 199 -11.35 -10.30 33.75
N THR A 200 -10.59 -10.41 32.66
CA THR A 200 -9.92 -11.65 32.28
C THR A 200 -8.88 -12.07 33.32
N ALA A 201 -8.12 -11.13 33.85
CA ALA A 201 -7.13 -11.39 34.90
C ALA A 201 -7.81 -11.88 36.19
N GLN A 202 -8.91 -11.24 36.60
CA GLN A 202 -9.71 -11.67 37.75
C GLN A 202 -10.28 -13.08 37.55
N LEU A 203 -10.82 -13.37 36.37
CA LEU A 203 -11.38 -14.68 36.07
C LEU A 203 -10.30 -15.78 36.08
N LYS A 204 -9.11 -15.51 35.50
CA LYS A 204 -7.96 -16.41 35.59
C LYS A 204 -7.56 -16.68 37.03
N GLU A 205 -7.55 -15.67 37.88
CA GLU A 205 -7.21 -15.81 39.30
C GLU A 205 -8.24 -16.65 40.06
N ILE A 206 -9.53 -16.47 39.77
CA ILE A 206 -10.61 -17.31 40.33
C ILE A 206 -10.43 -18.76 39.89
N PHE A 207 -10.21 -19.02 38.59
CA PHE A 207 -9.98 -20.36 38.08
C PHE A 207 -8.75 -21.01 38.71
N ARG A 208 -7.64 -20.28 38.86
CA ARG A 208 -6.43 -20.76 39.53
C ARG A 208 -6.74 -21.22 40.96
N LYS A 209 -7.44 -20.39 41.75
CA LYS A 209 -7.82 -20.74 43.12
C LYS A 209 -8.71 -21.98 43.20
N GLN A 210 -9.68 -22.11 42.29
CA GLN A 210 -10.56 -23.29 42.27
C GLN A 210 -9.79 -24.55 41.89
N LEU A 211 -8.85 -24.43 40.95
CA LEU A 211 -7.99 -25.54 40.53
C LEU A 211 -7.08 -26.00 41.68
N GLU A 212 -6.42 -25.07 42.37
CA GLU A 212 -5.61 -25.37 43.57
C GLU A 212 -6.44 -26.04 44.67
N LYS A 213 -7.69 -25.59 44.87
CA LYS A 213 -8.60 -26.17 45.86
C LYS A 213 -8.97 -27.60 45.46
N ALA A 214 -9.34 -27.84 44.21
CA ALA A 214 -9.64 -29.18 43.70
C ALA A 214 -8.42 -30.11 43.79
N GLU A 215 -7.22 -29.63 43.43
CA GLU A 215 -5.98 -30.39 43.61
C GLU A 215 -5.71 -30.73 45.07
N SER A 216 -5.98 -29.81 46.00
CA SER A 216 -5.83 -30.06 47.44
C SER A 216 -6.80 -31.13 47.95
N GLU A 217 -8.05 -31.12 47.47
CA GLU A 217 -9.06 -32.13 47.81
C GLU A 217 -8.73 -33.50 47.19
N ILE A 218 -8.21 -33.53 45.96
CA ILE A 218 -7.69 -34.75 45.33
C ILE A 218 -6.52 -35.32 46.14
N LYS A 219 -5.60 -34.48 46.62
CA LYS A 219 -4.49 -34.92 47.48
C LYS A 219 -5.00 -35.51 48.79
N LYS A 220 -5.96 -34.86 49.46
CA LYS A 220 -6.59 -35.38 50.69
C LYS A 220 -7.29 -36.71 50.47
N THR A 221 -8.16 -36.79 49.46
CA THR A 221 -8.88 -38.04 49.13
C THR A 221 -7.90 -39.16 48.73
N SER A 222 -6.86 -38.86 47.96
CA SER A 222 -5.80 -39.82 47.63
C SER A 222 -5.05 -40.30 48.87
N ALA A 223 -4.75 -39.42 49.84
CA ALA A 223 -4.11 -39.79 51.10
C ALA A 223 -5.02 -40.71 51.93
N ILE A 224 -6.31 -40.35 52.07
CA ILE A 224 -7.31 -41.17 52.76
C ILE A 224 -7.42 -42.55 52.09
N ILE A 225 -7.45 -42.62 50.76
CA ILE A 225 -7.50 -43.90 50.02
C ILE A 225 -6.23 -44.72 50.29
N ALA A 226 -5.05 -44.10 50.36
CA ALA A 226 -3.81 -44.78 50.65
C ALA A 226 -3.79 -45.35 52.08
N GLU A 227 -4.22 -44.56 53.07
CA GLU A 227 -4.39 -45.00 54.47
C GLU A 227 -5.41 -46.13 54.59
N TYR A 228 -6.56 -46.01 53.93
CA TYR A 228 -7.58 -47.06 53.89
C TYR A 228 -7.01 -48.36 53.32
N LYS A 229 -6.30 -48.30 52.18
CA LYS A 229 -5.62 -49.47 51.59
C LYS A 229 -4.59 -50.08 52.53
N GLN A 230 -3.84 -49.25 53.26
CA GLN A 230 -2.87 -49.70 54.26
C GLN A 230 -3.55 -50.43 55.42
N ILE A 231 -4.65 -49.89 55.95
CA ILE A 231 -5.45 -50.54 57.00
C ILE A 231 -5.99 -51.87 56.50
N CYS A 232 -6.56 -51.93 55.30
CA CYS A 232 -7.04 -53.18 54.69
C CYS A 232 -5.91 -54.22 54.59
N SER A 233 -4.73 -53.83 54.08
CA SER A 233 -3.57 -54.72 54.00
C SER A 233 -3.13 -55.23 55.39
N GLN A 234 -3.10 -54.35 56.40
CA GLN A 234 -2.77 -54.74 57.77
C GLN A 234 -3.80 -55.71 58.37
N LEU A 235 -5.09 -55.45 58.16
CA LEU A 235 -6.18 -56.33 58.60
C LEU A 235 -6.11 -57.69 57.91
N SER A 236 -5.90 -57.74 56.59
CA SER A 236 -5.71 -58.99 55.85
C SER A 236 -4.51 -59.78 56.36
N SER A 237 -3.36 -59.12 56.61
CA SER A 237 -2.18 -59.78 57.17
C SER A 237 -2.41 -60.31 58.59
N ARG A 238 -3.10 -59.56 59.46
CA ARG A 238 -3.48 -60.03 60.80
C ARG A 238 -4.42 -61.22 60.73
N LEU A 239 -5.43 -61.16 59.86
CA LEU A 239 -6.39 -62.23 59.65
C LEU A 239 -5.68 -63.52 59.18
N GLU A 240 -4.78 -63.41 58.21
CA GLU A 240 -3.99 -64.54 57.71
C GLU A 240 -3.10 -65.14 58.79
N LYS A 241 -2.39 -64.30 59.58
CA LYS A 241 -1.60 -64.78 60.73
C LYS A 241 -2.45 -65.49 61.76
N GLN A 242 -3.63 -64.96 62.09
CA GLN A 242 -4.53 -65.57 63.06
C GLN A 242 -5.15 -66.86 62.52
N GLN A 243 -5.45 -66.93 61.22
CA GLN A 243 -5.93 -68.14 60.56
C GLN A 243 -4.85 -69.23 60.55
N VAL A 244 -3.59 -68.88 60.26
CA VAL A 244 -2.45 -69.80 60.33
C VAL A 244 -2.24 -70.29 61.76
N ALA A 245 -2.20 -69.39 62.74
CA ALA A 245 -2.04 -69.76 64.16
C ALA A 245 -3.18 -70.65 64.65
N SER A 246 -4.44 -70.31 64.33
CA SER A 246 -5.60 -71.13 64.69
C SER A 246 -5.57 -72.49 63.99
N LYS A 247 -5.10 -72.57 62.75
CA LYS A 247 -4.92 -73.84 62.03
C LYS A 247 -3.82 -74.69 62.65
N GLU A 248 -2.70 -74.09 63.06
CA GLU A 248 -1.62 -74.78 63.78
C GLU A 248 -2.09 -75.29 65.14
N GLU A 249 -2.78 -74.46 65.93
CA GLU A 249 -3.39 -74.88 67.21
C GLU A 249 -4.40 -76.02 66.99
N LEU A 250 -5.24 -75.91 65.95
CA LEU A 250 -6.21 -76.95 65.59
C LEU A 250 -5.51 -78.26 65.19
N GLU A 251 -4.42 -78.20 64.43
CA GLU A 251 -3.62 -79.38 64.08
C GLU A 251 -2.91 -79.98 65.31
N VAL A 252 -2.45 -79.18 66.27
CA VAL A 252 -1.93 -79.68 67.56
C VAL A 252 -3.03 -80.37 68.37
N VAL A 253 -4.21 -79.76 68.47
CA VAL A 253 -5.38 -80.35 69.15
C VAL A 253 -5.79 -81.65 68.44
N LYS A 254 -5.90 -81.63 67.12
CA LYS A 254 -6.20 -82.81 66.29
C LYS A 254 -5.15 -83.90 66.50
N GLY A 255 -3.86 -83.56 66.52
CA GLY A 255 -2.78 -84.49 66.84
C GLY A 255 -2.98 -85.17 68.19
N LYS A 256 -3.30 -84.39 69.25
CA LYS A 256 -3.60 -84.92 70.59
C LYS A 256 -4.89 -85.77 70.61
N VAL A 257 -5.96 -85.32 69.95
CA VAL A 257 -7.25 -86.05 69.85
C VAL A 257 -7.06 -87.39 69.15
N MET A 258 -6.28 -87.44 68.08
CA MET A 258 -5.99 -88.67 67.33
C MET A 258 -5.09 -89.65 68.09
N THR A 259 -4.36 -89.22 69.13
CA THR A 259 -3.62 -90.12 70.03
C THR A 259 -4.47 -90.74 71.14
N CYS A 260 -5.74 -90.31 71.30
CA CYS A 260 -6.67 -90.87 72.26
C CYS A 260 -7.49 -92.00 71.64
N LYS A 261 -7.45 -93.20 72.26
CA LYS A 261 -8.09 -94.43 71.75
C LYS A 261 -9.63 -94.38 71.69
N HIS A 262 -10.29 -93.47 72.43
CA HIS A 262 -11.75 -93.35 72.47
C HIS A 262 -12.28 -92.18 71.62
N CYS A 263 -11.42 -91.19 71.27
CA CYS A 263 -11.82 -89.98 70.54
C CYS A 263 -11.53 -90.08 69.04
N SER A 264 -10.62 -90.94 68.59
CA SER A 264 -10.30 -91.10 67.16
C SER A 264 -11.43 -91.74 66.33
N GLU A 265 -12.41 -92.37 66.98
CA GLU A 265 -13.57 -92.99 66.31
C GLU A 265 -14.72 -91.99 66.06
N ILE A 266 -14.69 -90.82 66.69
CA ILE A 266 -15.76 -89.81 66.64
C ILE A 266 -15.45 -88.68 65.63
N PHE A 267 -14.18 -88.43 65.32
CA PHE A 267 -13.73 -87.36 64.41
C PHE A 267 -13.10 -87.92 63.12
N SER A 268 -13.49 -87.41 61.94
CA SER A 268 -12.84 -87.75 60.66
C SER A 268 -11.54 -86.93 60.46
N LYS A 269 -10.67 -87.37 59.53
CA LYS A 269 -9.39 -86.68 59.22
C LYS A 269 -9.57 -85.23 58.75
N GLU A 270 -10.77 -84.81 58.38
CA GLU A 270 -11.13 -83.43 57.98
C GLU A 270 -11.77 -82.58 59.10
N GLY A 271 -12.04 -83.13 60.30
CA GLY A 271 -12.43 -82.34 61.48
C GLY A 271 -13.86 -81.79 61.53
N THR A 272 -14.83 -82.41 60.86
CA THR A 272 -16.23 -81.93 60.86
C THR A 272 -17.15 -82.75 61.79
N LEU A 273 -17.81 -82.08 62.73
CA LEU A 273 -18.93 -82.59 63.53
C LEU A 273 -20.24 -82.60 62.71
N LYS A 274 -20.96 -83.73 62.69
CA LYS A 274 -22.33 -83.83 62.16
C LYS A 274 -23.34 -83.63 63.29
N VAL A 275 -23.95 -82.44 63.41
CA VAL A 275 -25.21 -82.22 64.14
C VAL A 275 -26.05 -81.14 63.42
N PRO A 276 -27.41 -81.24 63.41
CA PRO A 276 -28.30 -80.57 62.47
C PRO A 276 -28.67 -79.13 62.83
N ALA A 277 -29.16 -78.43 61.80
CA ALA A 277 -29.72 -77.09 61.83
C ALA A 277 -30.83 -76.90 62.88
N ALA A 278 -30.76 -75.80 63.63
CA ALA A 278 -31.84 -75.25 64.42
C ALA A 278 -32.39 -73.98 63.75
N LYS A 279 -33.72 -73.93 63.65
CA LYS A 279 -34.53 -72.75 63.32
C LYS A 279 -34.54 -71.77 64.49
N GLU A 280 -34.71 -70.49 64.18
CA GLU A 280 -35.48 -69.44 64.88
C GLU A 280 -35.13 -68.10 64.17
N SER A 281 -35.93 -67.05 64.08
CA SER A 281 -37.19 -66.66 64.72
C SER A 281 -37.85 -65.57 63.86
N SER A 282 -39.15 -65.44 64.02
CA SER A 282 -40.00 -64.29 63.66
C SER A 282 -39.41 -62.94 64.08
N GLY A 283 -39.65 -61.91 63.27
CA GLY A 283 -39.39 -60.51 63.58
C GLY A 283 -40.38 -59.62 62.84
N GLU A 284 -41.58 -59.51 63.42
CA GLU A 284 -42.69 -58.68 62.98
C GLU A 284 -42.44 -57.25 63.49
N ASP A 285 -41.45 -56.56 62.90
CA ASP A 285 -41.13 -55.14 63.16
C ASP A 285 -40.76 -54.39 61.85
N THR A 286 -41.10 -54.97 60.69
CA THR A 286 -40.61 -54.48 59.38
C THR A 286 -41.54 -53.51 58.67
N ASP A 287 -42.74 -53.20 59.17
CA ASP A 287 -43.71 -52.44 58.38
C ASP A 287 -43.43 -50.92 58.40
N ASP A 288 -43.09 -50.37 59.57
CA ASP A 288 -42.82 -48.93 59.71
C ASP A 288 -41.50 -48.51 59.04
N GLU A 289 -40.43 -49.31 59.18
CA GLU A 289 -39.12 -49.02 58.57
C GLU A 289 -39.17 -49.20 57.04
N LYS A 290 -39.93 -50.19 56.55
CA LYS A 290 -40.18 -50.40 55.13
C LYS A 290 -41.02 -49.28 54.53
N ASP A 291 -42.00 -48.75 55.27
CA ASP A 291 -42.80 -47.62 54.82
C ASP A 291 -42.02 -46.30 54.85
N ALA A 292 -41.12 -46.11 55.82
CA ALA A 292 -40.15 -45.00 55.83
C ALA A 292 -39.20 -45.06 54.62
N LEU A 293 -38.66 -46.24 54.30
CA LEU A 293 -37.81 -46.45 53.12
C LEU A 293 -38.58 -46.25 51.81
N LYS A 294 -39.84 -46.70 51.70
CA LYS A 294 -40.69 -46.41 50.54
C LYS A 294 -41.03 -44.92 50.41
N LYS A 295 -41.11 -44.18 51.51
CA LYS A 295 -41.32 -42.73 51.50
C LYS A 295 -40.06 -42.02 50.99
N GLN A 296 -38.89 -42.38 51.50
CA GLN A 296 -37.61 -41.85 51.02
C GLN A 296 -37.35 -42.19 49.55
N LEU A 297 -37.73 -43.40 49.11
CA LEU A 297 -37.62 -43.79 47.71
C LEU A 297 -38.47 -42.87 46.80
N ARG A 298 -39.72 -42.61 47.20
CA ARG A 298 -40.62 -41.71 46.46
C ARG A 298 -40.12 -40.26 46.43
N GLU A 299 -39.52 -39.80 47.51
CA GLU A 299 -38.93 -38.45 47.61
C GLU A 299 -37.70 -38.32 46.70
N MET A 300 -36.81 -39.32 46.72
CA MET A 300 -35.68 -39.40 45.78
C MET A 300 -36.11 -39.53 44.32
N GLU A 301 -37.20 -40.25 44.03
CA GLU A 301 -37.77 -40.35 42.69
C GLU A 301 -38.33 -38.99 42.20
N LEU A 302 -38.96 -38.22 43.09
CA LEU A 302 -39.42 -36.86 42.81
C LEU A 302 -38.25 -35.90 42.56
N ASP A 303 -37.22 -35.92 43.40
CA ASP A 303 -36.02 -35.10 43.23
C ASP A 303 -35.29 -35.44 41.92
N LEU A 304 -35.23 -36.73 41.57
CA LEU A 304 -34.67 -37.18 40.31
C LEU A 304 -35.50 -36.70 39.12
N ALA A 305 -36.83 -36.75 39.21
CA ALA A 305 -37.72 -36.24 38.16
C ALA A 305 -37.57 -34.73 37.98
N GLN A 306 -37.48 -33.98 39.09
CA GLN A 306 -37.27 -32.54 39.08
C GLN A 306 -35.91 -32.15 38.49
N THR A 307 -34.84 -32.86 38.86
CA THR A 307 -33.50 -32.63 38.30
C THR A 307 -33.46 -32.98 36.80
N LYS A 308 -34.15 -34.05 36.38
CA LYS A 308 -34.28 -34.38 34.96
C LYS A 308 -35.03 -33.30 34.18
N LEU A 309 -36.08 -32.73 34.75
CA LEU A 309 -36.81 -31.62 34.14
C LEU A 309 -35.90 -30.39 33.97
N GLN A 310 -35.19 -29.99 35.03
CA GLN A 310 -34.23 -28.88 34.97
C GLN A 310 -33.12 -29.11 33.93
N LEU A 311 -32.64 -30.35 33.80
CA LEU A 311 -31.65 -30.70 32.78
C LEU A 311 -32.22 -30.55 31.36
N VAL A 312 -33.47 -30.96 31.12
CA VAL A 312 -34.14 -30.80 29.82
C VAL A 312 -34.35 -29.33 29.52
N GLU A 313 -34.81 -28.53 30.48
CA GLU A 313 -35.00 -27.08 30.33
C GLU A 313 -33.66 -26.38 30.01
N ALA A 314 -32.60 -26.73 30.73
CA ALA A 314 -31.26 -26.21 30.46
C ALA A 314 -30.76 -26.61 29.07
N LYS A 315 -30.97 -27.85 28.65
CA LYS A 315 -30.60 -28.31 27.29
C LYS A 315 -31.38 -27.59 26.20
N CYS A 316 -32.68 -27.42 26.35
CA CYS A 316 -33.50 -26.64 25.42
C CYS A 316 -33.01 -25.19 25.36
N LYS A 317 -32.64 -24.59 26.50
CA LYS A 317 -32.11 -23.22 26.52
C LYS A 317 -30.77 -23.10 25.82
N ILE A 318 -29.86 -24.06 26.02
CA ILE A 318 -28.59 -24.12 25.30
C ILE A 318 -28.82 -24.24 23.80
N GLN A 319 -29.71 -25.15 23.38
CA GLN A 319 -30.02 -25.35 21.97
C GLN A 319 -30.62 -24.10 21.30
N GLU A 320 -31.50 -23.38 22.01
CA GLU A 320 -32.03 -22.09 21.57
C GLU A 320 -30.92 -21.05 21.41
N LEU A 321 -30.02 -20.92 22.39
CA LEU A 321 -28.88 -19.99 22.33
C LEU A 321 -27.91 -20.36 21.21
N GLU A 322 -27.68 -21.64 20.96
CA GLU A 322 -26.87 -22.11 19.83
C GLU A 322 -27.50 -21.74 18.49
N HIS A 323 -28.83 -21.86 18.37
CA HIS A 323 -29.56 -21.44 17.18
C HIS A 323 -29.46 -19.93 16.97
N GLN A 324 -29.67 -19.12 18.01
CA GLN A 324 -29.52 -17.66 17.97
C GLN A 324 -28.09 -17.25 17.58
N ARG A 325 -27.07 -17.90 18.16
CA ARG A 325 -25.67 -17.69 17.78
C ARG A 325 -25.44 -18.05 16.31
N GLY A 326 -26.01 -19.16 15.84
CA GLY A 326 -25.93 -19.58 14.43
C GLY A 326 -26.54 -18.57 13.48
N ALA A 327 -27.71 -18.02 13.82
CA ALA A 327 -28.39 -16.98 13.05
C ALA A 327 -27.53 -15.70 12.98
N LEU A 328 -27.06 -15.19 14.13
CA LEU A 328 -26.20 -14.01 14.19
C LEU A 328 -24.88 -14.21 13.43
N MET A 329 -24.28 -15.39 13.49
CA MET A 329 -23.07 -15.71 12.72
C MET A 329 -23.34 -15.72 11.20
N SER A 330 -24.50 -16.22 10.77
CA SER A 330 -24.93 -16.18 9.36
C SER A 330 -25.15 -14.75 8.88
N GLU A 331 -25.76 -13.90 9.72
CA GLU A 331 -25.95 -12.47 9.44
C GLU A 331 -24.62 -11.73 9.33
N ILE A 332 -23.68 -11.95 10.26
CA ILE A 332 -22.33 -11.39 10.21
C ILE A 332 -21.60 -11.83 8.94
N GLN A 333 -21.69 -13.11 8.58
CA GLN A 333 -21.05 -13.63 7.37
C GLN A 333 -21.67 -13.05 6.10
N THR A 334 -22.99 -12.86 6.07
CA THR A 334 -23.72 -12.23 4.97
C THR A 334 -23.37 -10.74 4.85
N ALA A 335 -23.32 -10.02 5.98
CA ALA A 335 -22.89 -8.63 6.06
C ALA A 335 -21.43 -8.48 5.61
N LYS A 336 -20.54 -9.39 6.02
CA LYS A 336 -19.14 -9.43 5.60
C LYS A 336 -19.02 -9.68 4.10
N ASN A 337 -19.73 -10.66 3.55
CA ASN A 337 -19.70 -10.93 2.10
C ASN A 337 -20.30 -9.78 1.28
N SER A 338 -21.34 -9.11 1.78
CA SER A 338 -21.93 -7.91 1.18
C SER A 338 -20.99 -6.71 1.24
N TRP A 339 -20.30 -6.51 2.37
CA TRP A 339 -19.33 -5.44 2.55
C TRP A 339 -18.07 -5.65 1.72
N PHE A 340 -17.51 -6.87 1.70
CA PHE A 340 -16.35 -7.21 0.87
C PHE A 340 -16.66 -7.07 -0.62
N SER A 341 -17.83 -7.54 -1.08
CA SER A 341 -18.23 -7.40 -2.49
C SER A 341 -18.50 -5.94 -2.88
N LYS A 342 -19.15 -5.14 -2.03
CA LYS A 342 -19.38 -3.71 -2.30
C LYS A 342 -18.10 -2.88 -2.27
N THR A 343 -17.18 -3.17 -1.34
CA THR A 343 -15.91 -2.43 -1.21
C THR A 343 -14.91 -2.82 -2.31
N LEU A 344 -14.79 -4.11 -2.66
CA LEU A 344 -13.91 -4.54 -3.76
C LEU A 344 -14.40 -4.07 -5.13
N ASN A 345 -15.72 -4.03 -5.36
CA ASN A 345 -16.25 -3.50 -6.61
C ASN A 345 -16.10 -1.98 -6.70
N SER A 346 -16.24 -1.26 -5.58
CA SER A 346 -16.03 0.20 -5.55
C SER A 346 -14.56 0.61 -5.70
N ILE A 347 -13.60 -0.24 -5.29
CA ILE A 347 -12.16 0.00 -5.50
C ILE A 347 -11.73 -0.35 -6.94
N LYS A 348 -12.36 -1.36 -7.56
CA LYS A 348 -12.12 -1.71 -8.97
C LYS A 348 -12.60 -0.63 -9.94
N THR A 349 -13.67 0.09 -9.62
CA THR A 349 -14.10 1.27 -10.42
C THR A 349 -13.21 2.49 -10.19
N ALA A 350 -12.53 2.62 -9.03
CA ALA A 350 -11.62 3.73 -8.75
C ALA A 350 -10.21 3.56 -9.36
N THR A 351 -9.81 2.34 -9.73
CA THR A 351 -8.46 2.04 -10.28
C THR A 351 -8.49 1.48 -11.72
N GLY A 352 -9.67 1.48 -12.35
CA GLY A 352 -9.83 1.11 -13.76
C GLY A 352 -9.66 2.31 -14.66
N THR A 353 -8.48 2.47 -15.27
CA THR A 353 -8.27 3.26 -16.48
C THR A 353 -9.37 2.98 -17.50
N GLN A 354 -10.25 3.95 -17.73
CA GLN A 354 -11.12 3.94 -18.90
C GLN A 354 -10.28 4.15 -20.16
N PRO A 355 -10.40 3.31 -21.19
CA PRO A 355 -10.11 3.75 -22.55
C PRO A 355 -11.22 4.72 -22.97
N LEU A 356 -10.81 5.87 -23.52
CA LEU A 356 -11.71 6.78 -24.22
C LEU A 356 -12.53 6.04 -25.27
N GLN A 357 -13.84 6.25 -25.27
CA GLN A 357 -14.64 6.16 -26.49
C GLN A 357 -15.64 7.31 -26.57
N GLN A 358 -15.63 7.92 -27.76
CA GLN A 358 -16.26 9.17 -28.16
C GLN A 358 -17.80 9.20 -28.04
N PRO A 359 -18.41 10.40 -28.03
CA PRO A 359 -19.86 10.57 -27.98
C PRO A 359 -20.47 10.24 -29.35
N GLN A 360 -21.42 9.29 -29.37
CA GLN A 360 -22.32 9.09 -30.49
C GLN A 360 -23.74 9.55 -30.17
N LEU A 361 -24.35 10.06 -31.23
CA LEU A 361 -25.57 10.85 -31.30
C LEU A 361 -26.81 10.17 -30.68
N SER A 362 -27.65 11.05 -30.15
CA SER A 362 -29.07 10.88 -29.87
C SER A 362 -29.85 10.28 -31.05
N SER A 363 -30.57 9.20 -30.79
CA SER A 363 -31.74 8.77 -31.57
C SER A 363 -32.93 8.56 -30.64
N SER A 364 -33.99 9.34 -30.87
CA SER A 364 -35.30 9.25 -30.24
C SER A 364 -35.97 7.88 -30.41
N PRO A 365 -36.90 7.52 -29.52
CA PRO A 365 -38.03 6.66 -29.91
C PRO A 365 -39.33 7.48 -29.96
N LYS A 366 -40.05 7.30 -31.07
CA LYS A 366 -41.46 7.65 -31.25
C LYS A 366 -42.36 6.77 -30.38
N GLU A 367 -43.45 7.40 -29.94
CA GLU A 367 -44.85 6.94 -29.90
C GLU A 367 -45.20 5.52 -29.39
N GLY A 368 -46.17 5.49 -28.48
CA GLY A 368 -47.11 4.36 -28.35
C GLY A 368 -47.80 4.25 -26.99
N SER A 369 -49.10 4.56 -26.95
CA SER A 369 -50.11 4.20 -25.92
C SER A 369 -49.88 4.76 -24.52
N THR A 370 -50.77 5.55 -23.90
CA THR A 370 -52.25 5.50 -23.86
C THR A 370 -52.75 6.86 -23.38
#